data_AF-A0A537HBV0-F1
#
_entry.id   AF-A0A537HBV0-F1
#
_cell.length_a   1.000
_cell.length_b   1.000
_cell.length_c   1.000
_cell.angle_alpha   90.00
_cell.angle_beta   90.00
_cell.angle_gamma   90.00
#
_symmetry.space_group_name_H-M   'P 1'
#
loop_
_entity.id
_entity.type
_entity.pdbx_description
1 polymer ?
#
loop_
_entity_poly.entity_id
_entity_poly.type
_entity_poly.pdbx_seq_one_letter_code
_entity_poly.pdbx_strand_id
1 'polypeptide(L)'
;MQALDDIQIRIMKELASPRSFRWDIRESYGSIAERIGVDEETVRRRVKRARESGFLKGWKLFLNPHLIGLESTGMQLEIDDETRKPEVISRVEQVDGL
;
A
#
# COMPACT_ATOMS: atom_id res chain seq x y z
N MET A 1 -7.62 -3.93 -17.50
CA MET A 1 -7.77 -3.22 -16.22
C MET A 1 -9.16 -3.57 -15.68
N GLN A 2 -9.27 -4.55 -14.78
CA GLN A 2 -10.57 -5.01 -14.29
C GLN A 2 -11.12 -3.96 -13.32
N ALA A 3 -12.40 -3.61 -13.44
CA ALA A 3 -13.06 -2.65 -12.55
C ALA A 3 -12.91 -3.14 -11.09
N LEU A 4 -12.40 -2.26 -10.22
CA LEU A 4 -12.44 -2.47 -8.78
C LEU A 4 -13.92 -2.61 -8.38
N ASP A 5 -14.32 -3.81 -7.98
CA ASP A 5 -15.65 -4.01 -7.42
C ASP A 5 -15.67 -3.60 -5.94
N ASP A 6 -16.86 -3.30 -5.44
CA ASP A 6 -17.05 -2.81 -4.07
C ASP A 6 -16.52 -3.80 -3.02
N ILE A 7 -16.59 -5.10 -3.31
CA ILE A 7 -16.08 -6.16 -2.43
C ILE A 7 -14.55 -6.10 -2.36
N GLN A 8 -13.86 -5.95 -3.49
CA GLN A 8 -12.39 -5.80 -3.54
C GLN A 8 -11.95 -4.55 -2.76
N ILE A 9 -12.68 -3.43 -2.90
CA ILE A 9 -12.39 -2.20 -2.16
C ILE A 9 -12.55 -2.43 -0.66
N ARG A 10 -13.63 -3.12 -0.24
CA ARG A 10 -13.85 -3.46 1.18
C ARG A 10 -12.75 -4.37 1.72
N ILE A 11 -12.37 -5.42 1.01
CA ILE A 11 -11.25 -6.30 1.40
C ILE A 11 -9.97 -5.48 1.59
N MET A 12 -9.66 -4.58 0.64
CA MET A 12 -8.46 -3.74 0.73
C MET A 12 -8.50 -2.75 1.89
N LYS A 13 -9.68 -2.20 2.21
CA LYS A 13 -9.88 -1.33 3.39
C LYS A 13 -9.77 -2.09 4.71
N GLU A 14 -10.17 -3.36 4.76
CA GLU A 14 -9.95 -4.17 5.96
C GLU A 14 -8.47 -4.52 6.14
N LEU A 15 -7.77 -4.84 5.04
CA LEU A 15 -6.33 -5.11 5.06
C LEU A 15 -5.50 -3.87 5.44
N ALA A 16 -5.92 -2.69 4.99
CA ALA A 16 -5.33 -1.42 5.35
C ALA A 16 -6.08 -0.84 6.56
N SER A 17 -5.65 -1.19 7.78
CA SER A 17 -6.34 -0.82 9.02
C SER A 17 -6.86 0.63 8.98
N PRO A 18 -8.19 0.85 9.00
CA PRO A 18 -8.80 2.17 8.78
C PRO A 18 -8.34 3.22 9.79
N ARG A 19 -7.86 2.78 10.97
CA ARG A 19 -7.47 3.66 12.09
C ARG A 19 -6.01 4.05 12.07
N SER A 20 -5.14 3.34 11.34
CA SER A 20 -3.71 3.52 11.48
C SER A 20 -2.92 3.64 10.18
N PHE A 21 -3.55 3.58 9.00
CA PHE A 21 -2.84 3.52 7.70
C PHE A 21 -1.75 2.43 7.68
N ARG A 22 -1.88 1.43 8.55
CA ARG A 22 -0.94 0.31 8.71
C ARG A 22 -1.60 -0.92 8.14
N TRP A 23 -0.87 -1.63 7.31
CA TRP A 23 -1.27 -2.94 6.82
C TRP A 23 -1.23 -3.93 7.99
N ASP A 24 -2.38 -4.41 8.43
CA ASP A 24 -2.43 -5.44 9.46
C ASP A 24 -2.42 -6.82 8.79
N ILE A 25 -1.21 -7.23 8.41
CA ILE A 25 -0.97 -8.52 7.76
C ILE A 25 -1.18 -9.72 8.69
N ARG A 26 -1.45 -9.48 9.98
CA ARG A 26 -1.63 -10.51 11.00
C ARG A 26 -3.10 -10.92 11.14
N GLU A 27 -4.02 -10.13 10.58
CA GLU A 27 -5.42 -10.50 10.55
C GLU A 27 -5.65 -11.72 9.64
N SER A 28 -6.47 -12.65 10.12
CA SER A 28 -6.84 -13.81 9.33
C SER A 28 -7.86 -13.43 8.25
N TYR A 29 -7.83 -14.11 7.11
CA TYR A 29 -8.85 -13.91 6.07
C TYR A 29 -10.26 -14.25 6.57
N GLY A 30 -10.40 -15.19 7.51
CA GLY A 30 -11.68 -15.52 8.13
C GLY A 30 -12.27 -14.34 8.91
N SER A 31 -11.46 -13.67 9.74
CA SER A 31 -11.90 -12.49 10.51
C SER A 31 -12.29 -11.31 9.60
N ILE A 32 -11.61 -11.16 8.46
CA ILE A 32 -11.98 -10.17 7.44
C ILE A 32 -13.30 -10.56 6.78
N ALA A 33 -13.45 -11.83 6.43
CA ALA A 33 -14.64 -12.37 5.77
C ALA A 33 -15.90 -12.22 6.62
N GLU A 34 -15.81 -12.50 7.93
CA GLU A 34 -16.89 -12.29 8.91
C GLU A 34 -17.34 -10.82 8.98
N ARG A 35 -16.39 -9.88 9.00
CA ARG A 35 -16.69 -8.43 9.05
C ARG A 35 -17.40 -7.91 7.80
N ILE A 36 -17.02 -8.39 6.63
CA ILE A 36 -17.57 -7.91 5.36
C ILE A 36 -18.74 -8.76 4.85
N GLY A 37 -19.05 -9.88 5.52
CA GLY A 37 -20.17 -10.76 5.20
C GLY A 37 -19.95 -11.62 3.96
N VAL A 38 -18.73 -12.14 3.77
CA VAL A 38 -18.40 -13.04 2.64
C VAL A 38 -17.72 -14.31 3.12
N ASP A 39 -17.49 -15.25 2.21
CA ASP A 39 -16.75 -16.48 2.49
C ASP A 39 -15.22 -16.26 2.48
N GLU A 40 -14.48 -16.96 3.34
CA GLU A 40 -13.02 -16.84 3.44
C GLU A 40 -12.31 -17.12 2.09
N GLU A 41 -12.77 -18.11 1.34
CA GLU A 41 -12.19 -18.46 0.03
C GLU A 41 -12.38 -17.31 -0.97
N THR A 42 -13.46 -16.53 -0.83
CA THR A 42 -13.65 -15.32 -1.62
C THR A 42 -12.56 -14.30 -1.31
N VAL A 43 -12.30 -14.02 -0.03
CA VAL A 43 -11.21 -13.12 0.38
C VAL A 43 -9.86 -13.62 -0.14
N ARG A 44 -9.57 -14.91 0.06
CA ARG A 44 -8.31 -15.55 -0.37
C ARG A 44 -8.08 -15.42 -1.87
N ARG A 45 -9.09 -15.75 -2.70
CA ARG A 45 -9.00 -15.64 -4.17
C ARG A 45 -8.78 -14.21 -4.63
N ARG A 46 -9.46 -13.25 -3.99
CA ARG A 46 -9.40 -11.83 -4.31
C ARG A 46 -8.05 -11.21 -3.98
N VAL A 47 -7.49 -11.54 -2.81
CA VAL A 47 -6.14 -11.12 -2.42
C VAL A 47 -5.09 -11.78 -3.33
N LYS A 48 -5.23 -13.07 -3.63
CA LYS A 48 -4.32 -13.78 -4.56
C LYS A 48 -4.29 -13.10 -5.93
N ARG A 49 -5.46 -12.85 -6.52
CA ARG A 49 -5.56 -12.14 -7.81
C ARG A 49 -4.97 -10.74 -7.77
N ALA A 50 -5.18 -10.00 -6.69
CA ALA A 50 -4.59 -8.67 -6.52
C ALA A 50 -3.06 -8.69 -6.48
N ARG A 51 -2.46 -9.76 -5.94
CA ARG A 51 -1.01 -9.97 -5.98
C ARG A 51 -0.53 -10.36 -7.38
N GLU A 52 -1.23 -11.30 -8.03
CA GLU A 52 -0.91 -11.76 -9.39
C GLU A 52 -1.04 -10.64 -10.43
N SER A 53 -1.97 -9.70 -10.25
CA SER A 53 -2.14 -8.54 -11.13
C SER A 53 -1.15 -7.40 -10.87
N GLY A 54 -0.35 -7.49 -9.80
CA GLY A 54 0.57 -6.43 -9.38
C GLY A 54 -0.09 -5.24 -8.68
N PHE A 55 -1.42 -5.27 -8.44
CA PHE A 55 -2.12 -4.24 -7.66
C PHE A 55 -1.63 -4.24 -6.21
N LEU A 56 -1.56 -5.42 -5.58
CA LEU A 56 -0.96 -5.61 -4.28
C LEU A 56 0.49 -6.08 -4.46
N LYS A 57 1.43 -5.14 -4.50
CA LYS A 57 2.86 -5.40 -4.72
C LYS A 57 3.51 -6.27 -3.63
N GLY A 58 2.88 -6.35 -2.46
CA GLY A 58 3.35 -7.18 -1.34
C GLY A 58 3.14 -6.51 0.00
N TRP A 59 3.74 -7.09 1.02
CA TRP A 59 3.71 -6.57 2.38
C TRP A 59 5.02 -5.84 2.68
N LYS A 60 4.93 -4.64 3.24
CA LYS A 60 6.11 -3.87 3.67
C LYS A 60 6.11 -3.74 5.19
N LEU A 61 7.26 -3.98 5.79
CA LEU A 61 7.53 -3.63 7.17
C LEU A 61 7.95 -2.15 7.22
N PHE A 62 7.18 -1.33 7.91
CA PHE A 62 7.57 0.05 8.21
C PHE A 62 8.25 0.08 9.58
N LEU A 63 9.56 0.27 9.57
CA LEU A 63 10.34 0.48 10.78
C LEU A 63 10.23 1.95 11.20
N ASN A 64 10.23 2.20 12.50
CA ASN A 64 10.48 3.56 13.00
C ASN A 64 11.97 3.87 12.79
N PRO A 65 12.33 4.87 11.95
CA PRO A 65 13.72 5.19 11.64
C PRO A 65 14.55 5.52 12.88
N HIS A 66 13.96 6.18 13.88
CA HIS A 66 14.68 6.57 15.09
C HIS A 66 15.13 5.36 15.93
N LEU A 67 14.40 4.23 15.84
CA LEU A 67 14.78 3.00 16.55
C LEU A 67 15.99 2.29 15.92
N ILE A 68 16.36 2.67 14.70
CA ILE A 68 17.53 2.13 13.97
C ILE A 68 18.62 3.19 13.76
N GLY A 69 18.55 4.30 14.52
CA GLY A 69 19.55 5.38 14.45
C GLY A 69 19.47 6.21 13.16
N LEU A 70 18.32 6.20 12.49
CA LEU A 70 18.06 7.00 11.29
C LEU A 70 17.09 8.15 11.60
N GLU A 71 17.25 9.23 10.85
CA GLU A 71 16.30 10.32 10.78
C GLU A 71 15.52 10.21 9.47
N SER A 72 14.24 10.58 9.51
CA SER A 72 13.41 10.64 8.30
C SER A 72 12.73 11.98 8.20
N THR A 73 12.79 12.59 7.01
CA THR A 73 12.07 13.82 6.70
C THR A 73 11.31 13.66 5.40
N GLY A 74 10.19 14.36 5.27
CA GLY A 74 9.45 14.48 4.03
C GLY A 74 9.71 15.87 3.43
N MET A 75 10.07 15.91 2.15
CA MET A 75 10.24 17.17 1.41
C MET A 75 9.22 17.24 0.27
N GLN A 76 8.52 18.36 0.18
CA GLN A 76 7.66 18.66 -0.96
C GLN A 76 8.40 19.62 -1.87
N LEU A 77 8.53 19.24 -3.15
CA LEU A 77 9.15 20.06 -4.18
C LEU A 77 8.06 20.57 -5.11
N GLU A 78 7.96 21.89 -5.25
CA GLU A 78 7.09 22.53 -6.23
C GLU A 78 7.89 22.79 -7.51
N ILE A 79 7.28 22.50 -8.66
CA ILE A 79 7.91 22.63 -9.97
C ILE A 79 6.98 23.46 -10.84
N ASP A 80 7.42 24.66 -11.20
CA ASP A 80 6.62 25.63 -11.97
C ASP A 80 6.36 25.17 -13.42
N ASP A 81 7.22 24.30 -13.95
CA ASP A 81 7.16 23.78 -15.31
C ASP A 81 7.03 22.25 -15.31
N GLU A 82 5.85 21.75 -15.69
CA GLU A 82 5.54 20.32 -15.74
C GLU A 82 6.49 19.54 -16.65
N THR A 83 7.03 20.16 -17.70
CA THR A 83 7.96 19.48 -18.64
C THR A 83 9.27 19.08 -17.97
N ARG A 84 9.65 19.76 -16.88
CA ARG A 84 10.87 19.48 -16.10
C ARG A 84 10.68 18.39 -15.05
N LYS A 85 9.43 18.00 -14.76
CA LYS A 85 9.11 17.03 -13.71
C LYS A 85 9.83 15.67 -13.89
N PRO A 86 9.90 15.06 -15.10
CA PRO A 86 10.62 13.81 -15.29
C PRO A 86 12.12 13.92 -14.99
N GLU A 87 12.74 15.03 -15.39
CA GLU A 87 14.16 15.31 -15.13
C GLU A 87 14.41 15.47 -13.62
N VAL A 88 13.57 16.23 -12.92
CA VAL A 88 13.69 16.46 -11.47
C VAL A 88 13.52 15.14 -10.71
N ILE A 89 12.54 14.31 -11.07
CA ILE A 89 12.37 12.97 -10.47
C ILE A 89 13.63 12.14 -10.66
N SER A 90 14.18 12.07 -11.87
CA SER A 90 15.38 11.29 -12.16
C SER A 90 16.60 11.74 -11.35
N ARG A 91 16.72 13.04 -11.06
CA ARG A 91 17.79 13.56 -10.20
C ARG A 91 17.56 13.24 -8.73
N VAL A 92 16.31 13.33 -8.26
CA VAL A 92 15.94 13.02 -6.88
C VAL A 92 16.19 11.55 -6.58
N GLU A 93 15.85 10.63 -7.48
CA GLU A 93 16.12 9.18 -7.36
C GLU A 93 17.60 8.82 -7.16
N GLN A 94 18.54 9.74 -7.42
CA GLN A 94 19.98 9.54 -7.22
C GLN A 94 20.45 9.90 -5.79
N VAL A 95 19.58 10.49 -4.96
CA VAL A 95 19.94 10.82 -3.58
C VAL A 95 19.79 9.57 -2.70
N ASP A 96 20.87 9.23 -2.00
CA ASP A 96 20.88 8.09 -1.09
C ASP A 96 19.81 8.23 0.01
N GLY A 97 19.01 7.17 0.20
CA GLY A 97 17.98 7.09 1.24
C GLY A 97 16.56 7.46 0.82
N LEU A 98 16.29 7.62 -0.49
CA LEU A 98 14.94 7.71 -1.07
C LEU A 98 14.26 6.37 -1.32
#